data_AF-A0A413QU88-F1
#
_entry.id   AF-A0A413QU88-F1
#
_cell.length_a   1.000
_cell.length_b   1.000
_cell.length_c   1.000
_cell.angle_alpha   90.00
_cell.angle_beta   90.00
_cell.angle_gamma   90.00
#
_symmetry.space_group_name_H-M   'P 1'
#
loop_
_entity.id
_entity.type
_entity.pdbx_description
1 polymer ?
#
loop_
_entity_poly.entity_id
_entity_poly.type
_entity_poly.pdbx_seq_one_letter_code
_entity_poly.pdbx_strand_id
1 'polypeptide(L)' 'MNKIGDVLKSAREKAGLTQMELSNKVGVSRAYYADVERGRYTPSLKVLSRLADILGIDLNFLKLDDGNTSN' A
#
# COMPACT_ATOMS: atom_id res chain seq x y z
N MET A 1 -7.70 -9.19 9.10
CA MET A 1 -7.95 -8.54 7.80
C MET A 1 -7.18 -7.24 7.80
N ASN A 2 -6.12 -7.14 6.99
CA ASN A 2 -5.33 -5.92 6.92
C ASN A 2 -5.89 -5.06 5.78
N LYS A 3 -6.74 -4.08 6.14
CA LYS A 3 -7.50 -3.28 5.16
C LYS A 3 -6.58 -2.54 4.20
N ILE A 4 -5.38 -2.15 4.64
CA ILE A 4 -4.40 -1.42 3.82
C ILE A 4 -3.94 -2.28 2.64
N GLY A 5 -3.56 -3.53 2.90
CA GLY A 5 -3.08 -4.45 1.86
C GLY A 5 -4.14 -4.72 0.80
N ASP A 6 -5.39 -4.90 1.22
CA ASP A 6 -6.52 -5.14 0.32
C ASP A 6 -6.86 -3.93 -0.56
N VAL A 7 -6.79 -2.72 0.00
CA VAL A 7 -6.98 -1.46 -0.74
C VAL A 7 -5.87 -1.28 -1.77
N LEU A 8 -4.61 -1.48 -1.39
CA LEU A 8 -3.47 -1.36 -2.29
C LEU A 8 -3.54 -2.38 -3.43
N LYS A 9 -3.89 -3.64 -3.11
CA LYS A 9 -4.08 -4.70 -4.11
C LYS A 9 -5.17 -4.32 -5.11
N SER A 10 -6.33 -3.90 -4.60
CA SER A 10 -7.48 -3.52 -5.44
C SER A 10 -7.16 -2.31 -6.33
N ALA A 11 -6.44 -1.32 -5.79
CA ALA A 11 -6.03 -0.14 -6.54
C ALA A 11 -4.99 -0.48 -7.62
N ARG A 12 -4.02 -1.35 -7.31
CA ARG A 12 -3.05 -1.87 -8.28
C ARG A 12 -3.74 -2.59 -9.43
N GLU A 13 -4.72 -3.45 -9.13
CA GLU A 13 -5.48 -4.18 -10.15
C GLU A 13 -6.30 -3.24 -11.04
N LYS A 14 -6.92 -2.20 -10.46
CA LYS A 14 -7.61 -1.15 -11.23
C LYS A 14 -6.68 -0.34 -12.12
N ALA A 15 -5.44 -0.12 -11.67
CA ALA A 15 -4.41 0.55 -12.46
C ALA A 15 -3.81 -0.35 -13.56
N GLY A 16 -4.17 -1.64 -13.61
CA GLY A 16 -3.62 -2.60 -14.58
C GLY A 16 -2.14 -2.91 -14.36
N LEU A 17 -1.61 -2.63 -13.17
CA LEU A 17 -0.18 -2.80 -12.86
C LEU A 17 0.10 -4.16 -12.23
N THR A 18 1.23 -4.75 -12.58
CA THR A 18 1.78 -5.89 -11.83
C THR A 18 2.44 -5.41 -10.54
N GLN A 19 2.63 -6.32 -9.58
CA GLN A 19 3.39 -6.04 -8.36
C GLN A 19 4.82 -5.54 -8.66
N MET A 20 5.43 -6.05 -9.73
CA MET A 20 6.78 -5.66 -10.17
C MET A 20 6.81 -4.24 -10.71
N GLU A 21 5.86 -3.88 -11.58
CA GLU A 21 5.80 -2.54 -12.17
C GLU A 21 5.53 -1.48 -11.10
N LEU A 22 4.60 -1.77 -10.19
CA LEU A 22 4.30 -0.85 -9.09
C LEU A 22 5.49 -0.72 -8.13
N SER A 23 6.14 -1.83 -7.76
CA SER A 23 7.33 -1.77 -6.89
C SER A 23 8.45 -0.96 -7.53
N ASN A 24 8.66 -1.10 -8.84
CA ASN A 24 9.66 -0.33 -9.59
C ASN A 24 9.30 1.17 -9.64
N LYS A 25 8.03 1.53 -9.87
CA LYS A 25 7.56 2.93 -9.88
C LYS A 25 7.73 3.60 -8.51
N VAL A 26 7.47 2.87 -7.43
CA VAL A 26 7.57 3.39 -6.05
C VAL A 26 9.04 3.44 -5.58
N GLY A 27 9.90 2.58 -6.14
CA GLY A 27 11.30 2.43 -5.76
C GLY A 27 11.51 1.48 -4.57
N VAL A 28 10.70 0.42 -4.48
CA VAL A 28 10.78 -0.61 -3.45
C VAL A 28 10.98 -1.99 -4.07
N SER A 29 11.38 -2.98 -3.28
CA SER A 29 11.48 -4.34 -3.78
C SER A 29 10.10 -4.97 -3.99
N ARG A 30 9.98 -5.83 -5.00
CA ARG A 30 8.75 -6.58 -5.27
C ARG A 30 8.33 -7.43 -4.06
N ALA A 31 9.31 -8.05 -3.39
CA ALA A 31 9.06 -8.87 -2.19
C ALA A 31 8.43 -8.03 -1.06
N TYR A 32 9.01 -6.86 -0.79
CA TYR A 32 8.47 -5.92 0.19
C TYR A 32 7.03 -5.51 -0.16
N TYR A 33 6.78 -5.11 -1.40
CA TYR A 33 5.42 -4.73 -1.83
C TYR A 33 4.43 -5.89 -1.71
N ALA A 34 4.84 -7.11 -2.04
CA ALA A 34 4.00 -8.30 -1.90
C ALA A 34 3.74 -8.67 -0.43
N ASP A 35 4.63 -8.31 0.50
CA ASP A 35 4.39 -8.47 1.94
C ASP A 35 3.44 -7.39 2.48
N VAL A 36 3.51 -6.18 1.95
CA VAL A 36 2.55 -5.10 2.24
C VAL A 36 1.14 -5.51 1.81
N GLU A 37 0.95 -6.02 0.60
CA GLU A 37 -0.36 -6.48 0.13
C GLU A 37 -0.92 -7.64 0.98
N ARG A 38 -0.06 -8.46 1.56
CA ARG A 38 -0.45 -9.54 2.48
C ARG A 38 -0.63 -9.08 3.92
N GLY A 39 -0.38 -7.80 4.20
CA GLY A 39 -0.47 -7.23 5.54
C GLY A 39 0.61 -7.69 6.50
N ARG A 40 1.73 -8.23 6.01
CA ARG A 40 2.89 -8.64 6.81
C ARG A 40 3.79 -7.47 7.20
N TYR A 41 3.77 -6.41 6.39
CA TYR A 41 4.50 -5.17 6.66
C TYR A 41 3.59 -3.96 6.48
N THR A 42 3.71 -3.01 7.39
CA THR A 42 3.11 -1.69 7.24
C THR A 42 4.13 -0.77 6.57
N PRO A 43 3.86 -0.27 5.36
CA PRO A 43 4.75 0.67 4.70
C PRO A 43 4.85 2.00 5.45
N SER A 44 5.99 2.67 5.34
CA SER A 44 6.14 4.02 5.89
C SER A 44 5.23 5.01 5.19
N LEU A 45 4.87 6.11 5.87
CA LEU A 45 4.04 7.18 5.30
C LEU A 45 4.58 7.70 3.96
N LYS A 46 5.91 7.77 3.81
CA LYS A 46 6.57 8.16 2.55
C LYS A 46 6.28 7.19 1.40
N VAL A 47 6.32 5.88 1.67
CA VAL A 47 6.02 4.85 0.66
C VAL A 47 4.52 4.85 0.35
N LEU A 48 3.68 5.00 1.37
CA LEU A 48 2.23 5.13 1.21
C LEU A 48 1.86 6.33 0.35
N SER A 49 2.45 7.50 0.58
CA SER A 49 2.23 8.70 -0.24
C SER A 49 2.56 8.44 -1.70
N ARG A 50 3.71 7.82 -1.99
CA ARG A 50 4.08 7.49 -3.36
C ARG A 50 3.13 6.48 -4.01
N LEU A 51 2.72 5.47 -3.25
CA LEU A 51 1.72 4.50 -3.71
C LEU A 51 0.39 5.19 -4.02
N ALA A 52 -0.04 6.10 -3.14
CA ALA A 52 -1.23 6.92 -3.32
C ALA A 52 -1.18 7.77 -4.58
N ASP A 53 -0.06 8.46 -4.81
CA ASP A 53 0.15 9.29 -5.99
C ASP A 53 0.11 8.46 -7.30
N ILE A 54 0.74 7.27 -7.30
CA ILE A 54 0.80 6.39 -8.48
C ILE A 54 -0.55 5.71 -8.75
N LEU A 55 -1.25 5.29 -7.70
CA LEU A 55 -2.50 4.54 -7.79
C LEU A 55 -3.74 5.44 -7.80
N GLY A 56 -3.58 6.75 -7.57
CA GLY A 56 -4.67 7.71 -7.48
C GLY A 56 -5.61 7.44 -6.30
N ILE A 57 -5.09 6.93 -5.17
CA ILE A 57 -5.88 6.64 -3.97
C ILE A 57 -5.64 7.68 -2.88
N ASP A 58 -6.69 8.04 -2.15
CA ASP A 58 -6.59 8.95 -1.01
C ASP A 58 -6.15 8.18 0.24
N LEU A 59 -5.06 8.60 0.89
CA LEU A 59 -4.55 8.02 2.13
C LEU A 59 -5.51 8.13 3.33
N ASN A 60 -6.66 8.79 3.20
CA ASN A 60 -7.69 8.81 4.23
C ASN A 60 -8.14 7.41 4.68
N PHE A 61 -7.99 6.36 3.86
CA PHE A 61 -8.27 4.98 4.30
C PHE A 61 -7.30 4.49 5.40
N LEU A 62 -6.12 5.09 5.55
CA LEU A 62 -5.13 4.74 6.59
C LEU A 62 -5.65 5.05 8.00
N LYS A 63 -6.45 6.12 8.15
CA LYS A 63 -7.08 6.53 9.42
C LYS A 63 -8.00 5.45 10.02
N LEU A 64 -8.41 4.48 9.21
CA LEU A 64 -9.26 3.37 9.64
C LEU A 64 -8.47 2.24 10.33
N ASP A 65 -7.14 2.28 10.27
CA ASP A 65 -6.25 1.24 10.82
C ASP A 65 -5.37 1.74 11.99
N ASP A 66 -5.41 3.04 12.31
CA ASP A 66 -4.73 3.65 13.48
C ASP A 66 -5.37 3.26 14.84
N GLY A 67 -5.95 2.06 14.93
CA GLY A 67 -6.50 1.48 16.16
C GLY A 67 -5.46 0.99 17.18
N ASN A 68 -4.24 1.52 17.18
CA ASN A 68 -3.26 1.24 18.25
C ASN A 68 -2.25 2.37 18.50
N THR A 69 -2.64 3.65 18.38
CA THR A 69 -1.94 4.64 19.21
C THR A 69 -2.43 4.42 20.64
N SER A 70 -1.54 3.88 21.46
CA SER A 70 -1.73 3.50 22.85
C SER A 70 -2.53 4.52 23.66
N ASN A 71 -3.46 4.03 24.49
CA ASN A 71 -3.83 4.67 25.74
C ASN A 71 -3.06 3.98 26.87
#